data_AF-A0A151SQ00-F1
#
_entry.id   AF-A0A151SQ00-F1
#
_cell.length_a   1.000
_cell.length_b   1.000
_cell.length_c   1.000
_cell.angle_alpha   90.00
_cell.angle_beta   90.00
_cell.angle_gamma   90.00
#
_symmetry.space_group_name_H-M   'P 1'
#
loop_
_entity.id
_entity.type
_entity.pdbx_description
1 polymer ?
#
loop_
_entity_poly.entity_id
_entity_poly.type
_entity_poly.pdbx_seq_one_letter_code
_entity_poly.pdbx_strand_id
1 'polypeptide(L)' 'MLDERGQDIGSEQMAELVGDAGNTARNFGASRLSFCIGGPYGHGRKMRERANLSIKSSSLVLNHQITLLVLMEQLYR' A
#
# COMPACT_ATOMS: atom_id res chain seq x y z
N MET A 1 -2.96 2.27 0.81
CA MET A 1 -2.41 3.58 0.41
C MET A 1 -0.98 3.67 0.90
N LEU A 2 -0.07 4.17 0.08
CA LEU A 2 1.31 4.41 0.51
C LEU A 2 1.45 5.85 0.99
N ASP A 3 1.86 6.01 2.25
CA ASP A 3 1.99 7.30 2.91
C ASP A 3 3.16 7.26 3.89
N GLU A 4 3.95 8.31 3.95
CA GLU A 4 5.09 8.44 4.87
C GLU A 4 4.70 8.31 6.35
N ARG A 5 3.43 8.58 6.69
CA ARG A 5 2.86 8.47 8.03
C ARG A 5 2.07 7.17 8.24
N GLY A 6 2.16 6.25 7.29
CA GLY A 6 1.54 4.93 7.39
C GLY A 6 2.20 4.04 8.43
N GLN A 7 1.59 2.88 8.64
CA GLN A 7 2.15 1.82 9.46
C GLN A 7 3.47 1.33 8.87
N ASP A 8 4.45 1.11 9.73
CA ASP A 8 5.72 0.48 9.36
C ASP A 8 5.54 -1.02 9.42
N ILE A 9 5.67 -1.70 8.28
CA ILE A 9 5.47 -3.14 8.16
C ILE A 9 6.64 -3.79 7.44
N GLY A 10 6.98 -5.01 7.83
CA GLY A 10 7.97 -5.84 7.14
C GLY A 10 7.40 -6.54 5.90
N SER A 11 8.30 -7.14 5.11
CA SER A 11 7.92 -7.87 3.88
C SER A 11 6.98 -9.05 4.15
N GLU A 12 7.17 -9.80 5.23
CA GLU A 12 6.29 -10.93 5.59
C GLU A 12 4.85 -10.45 5.85
N GLN A 13 4.70 -9.36 6.61
CA GLN A 13 3.39 -8.75 6.89
C GLN A 13 2.74 -8.18 5.62
N MET A 14 3.53 -7.63 4.70
CA MET A 14 3.02 -7.21 3.39
C MET A 14 2.47 -8.40 2.58
N ALA A 15 3.18 -9.52 2.56
CA ALA A 15 2.73 -10.74 1.89
C ALA A 15 1.44 -11.29 2.50
N GLU A 16 1.33 -11.30 3.84
CA GLU A 16 0.11 -11.67 4.55
C GLU A 16 -1.07 -10.76 4.17
N LEU A 17 -0.88 -9.43 4.17
CA LEU A 17 -1.93 -8.49 3.79
C LEU A 17 -2.44 -8.71 2.35
N VAL A 18 -1.54 -8.99 1.42
CA VAL A 18 -1.89 -9.29 0.02
C VAL A 18 -2.61 -10.64 -0.08
N GLY A 19 -2.12 -11.66 0.62
CA GLY A 19 -2.72 -12.99 0.67
C GLY A 19 -4.13 -12.98 1.27
N ASP A 20 -4.31 -12.32 2.41
CA ASP A 20 -5.60 -12.19 3.11
C ASP A 20 -6.61 -11.42 2.27
N ALA A 21 -6.18 -10.36 1.59
CA ALA A 21 -7.04 -9.64 0.68
C ALA A 21 -7.46 -10.53 -0.52
N GLY A 22 -6.56 -11.35 -1.04
CA GLY A 22 -6.86 -12.34 -2.07
C GLY A 22 -7.84 -13.42 -1.60
N ASN A 23 -7.69 -13.92 -0.38
CA ASN A 23 -8.61 -14.91 0.21
C ASN A 23 -9.99 -14.31 0.47
N THR A 24 -10.04 -13.09 1.02
CA THR A 24 -11.28 -12.35 1.26
C THR A 24 -12.01 -12.06 -0.05
N ALA A 25 -11.28 -11.72 -1.11
CA ALA A 25 -11.81 -11.52 -2.45
C ALA A 25 -12.52 -12.77 -3.00
N ARG A 26 -11.97 -13.96 -2.76
CA ARG A 26 -12.56 -15.24 -3.17
C ARG A 26 -13.82 -15.58 -2.39
N ASN A 27 -13.88 -15.21 -1.12
CA ASN A 27 -15.01 -15.54 -0.23
C ASN A 27 -16.16 -14.52 -0.31
N PHE A 28 -15.88 -13.23 -0.58
CA PHE A 28 -16.86 -12.14 -0.53
C PHE A 28 -17.02 -11.37 -1.85
N GLY A 29 -16.37 -11.81 -2.93
CA GLY A 29 -16.51 -11.21 -4.28
C GLY A 29 -15.78 -9.87 -4.49
N ALA A 30 -15.03 -9.39 -3.50
CA ALA A 30 -14.24 -8.16 -3.61
C ALA A 30 -12.92 -8.41 -4.37
N SER A 31 -12.99 -8.52 -5.71
CA SER A 31 -11.89 -9.04 -6.55
C SER A 31 -10.72 -8.09 -6.83
N ARG A 32 -10.58 -6.96 -6.13
CA ARG A 32 -9.63 -5.91 -6.54
C ARG A 32 -8.89 -5.27 -5.37
N LEU A 33 -7.56 -5.43 -5.39
CA LEU A 33 -6.63 -4.62 -4.62
C LEU A 33 -6.27 -3.35 -5.38
N SER A 34 -6.15 -2.23 -4.67
CA SER A 34 -5.74 -0.95 -5.27
C SER A 34 -4.72 -0.27 -4.38
N PHE A 35 -3.51 -0.14 -4.92
CA PHE A 35 -2.44 0.63 -4.31
C PHE A 35 -2.48 2.05 -4.86
N CYS A 36 -2.26 3.02 -3.98
CA CYS A 36 -2.30 4.44 -4.34
C CYS A 36 -1.03 5.08 -3.82
N ILE A 37 -0.33 5.76 -4.73
CA ILE A 37 0.90 6.50 -4.48
C ILE A 37 0.59 7.97 -4.75
N GLY A 38 0.87 8.82 -3.77
CA GLY A 38 0.63 10.25 -3.87
C GLY A 38 1.63 10.92 -4.81
N GLY A 39 1.26 12.10 -5.29
CA GLY A 39 2.20 13.01 -5.93
C GLY A 39 3.15 13.66 -4.91
N PRO A 40 3.89 14.71 -5.29
CA PRO A 40 4.87 15.38 -4.41
C PRO A 40 4.26 15.97 -3.14
N TYR A 41 2.95 16.23 -3.12
CA TYR A 41 2.22 16.74 -1.94
C TYR A 41 1.46 15.64 -1.17
N GLY A 42 1.68 14.37 -1.52
CA GLY A 42 1.01 13.23 -0.90
C GLY A 42 -0.47 13.12 -1.26
N HIS A 43 -1.24 12.53 -0.35
CA HIS A 43 -2.66 12.27 -0.52
C HIS A 43 -3.54 13.31 0.17
N GLY A 44 -4.58 13.77 -0.54
CA GLY A 44 -5.62 14.62 0.04
C GLY A 44 -6.45 13.91 1.10
N ARG A 45 -7.10 14.70 1.97
CA ARG A 45 -7.86 14.21 3.14
C ARG A 45 -8.88 13.12 2.80
N LYS A 46 -9.68 13.31 1.75
CA LYS A 46 -10.69 12.34 1.30
C LYS A 46 -10.09 10.96 0.99
N MET A 47 -8.88 10.93 0.42
CA MET A 47 -8.20 9.68 0.11
C MET A 47 -7.69 9.00 1.39
N ARG A 48 -7.12 9.78 2.31
CA ARG A 48 -6.67 9.27 3.62
C ARG A 48 -7.81 8.67 4.43
N GLU A 49 -8.99 9.31 4.43
CA GLU A 49 -10.20 8.82 5.10
C GLU A 49 -10.78 7.57 4.42
N ARG A 50 -10.68 7.46 3.09
CA ARG A 50 -11.17 6.30 2.34
C ARG A 50 -10.24 5.09 2.41
N ALA A 51 -8.95 5.31 2.65
CA ALA A 51 -7.94 4.25 2.60
C ALA A 51 -8.24 3.17 3.65
N ASN A 52 -8.34 1.92 3.20
CA ASN A 52 -8.52 0.78 4.11
C ASN A 52 -7.29 0.57 5.00
N LEU A 53 -6.10 0.81 4.43
CA LEU A 53 -4.81 0.71 5.10
C LEU A 53 -3.89 1.82 4.60
N SER A 54 -3.07 2.35 5.50
CA SER A 54 -2.01 3.31 5.21
C SER A 54 -0.67 2.71 5.61
N ILE A 55 0.23 2.50 4.67
CA ILE A 55 1.50 1.79 4.86
C ILE A 55 2.65 2.71 4.45
N LYS A 56 3.72 2.71 5.25
CA LYS A 56 4.96 3.42 4.97
C LYS A 56 5.91 2.52 4.18
N SER A 57 6.46 3.00 3.06
CA SER A 57 7.47 2.26 2.28
C SER A 57 8.90 2.41 2.81
N SER A 58 9.20 3.49 3.54
CA SER A 58 10.50 3.76 4.14
C SER A 58 10.40 4.89 5.16
N SER A 59 11.32 4.94 6.14
CA SER A 59 11.50 6.12 6.99
C SER A 59 12.09 7.31 6.22
N LEU A 60 12.62 7.09 5.02
CA LEU A 60 13.07 8.15 4.12
C LEU A 60 11.92 8.63 3.22
N VAL A 61 11.96 9.91 2.85
CA VAL A 61 11.07 10.47 1.83
C VAL A 61 11.56 10.01 0.46
N LEU A 62 10.82 9.08 -0.14
CA LEU A 62 11.12 8.57 -1.48
C LEU A 62 10.32 9.34 -2.53
N ASN A 63 10.93 9.56 -3.70
CA ASN A 63 10.21 10.02 -4.87
C ASN A 63 9.14 8.98 -5.25
N HIS A 64 7.96 9.43 -5.66
CA HIS A 64 6.83 8.57 -6.06
C HIS A 64 7.19 7.48 -7.09
N GLN A 65 8.13 7.74 -8.01
CA GLN A 65 8.62 6.73 -8.96
C GLN A 65 9.43 5.62 -8.27
N ILE A 66 10.26 5.97 -7.29
CA ILE A 66 11.02 5.01 -6.50
C ILE A 66 10.09 4.23 -5.58
N THR A 67 9.10 4.89 -4.98
CA THR A 67 8.05 4.23 -4.20
C THR A 67 7.30 3.19 -5.03
N LEU A 68 6.98 3.50 -6.29
CA LEU A 68 6.36 2.53 -7.20
C LEU A 68 7.25 1.32 -7.47
N LEU A 69 8.55 1.55 -7.73
CA LEU A 69 9.51 0.47 -7.95
C LEU A 69 9.63 -0.44 -6.73
N VAL A 70 9.79 0.13 -5.53
CA VAL A 70 9.86 -0.61 -4.28
C VAL A 70 8.57 -1.39 -4.04
N LEU A 71 7.40 -0.78 -4.25
CA LEU A 71 6.13 -1.47 -4.12
C LEU A 71 6.05 -2.68 -5.06
N MET A 72 6.43 -2.52 -6.33
CA MET A 72 6.39 -3.61 -7.30
C MET A 72 7.32 -4.76 -6.90
N GLU A 73 8.51 -4.46 -6.37
CA GLU A 73 9.41 -5.49 -5.87
C GLU A 73 8.83 -6.22 -4.65
N GLN A 74 8.22 -5.50 -3.70
CA GLN A 74 7.56 -6.12 -2.53
C GLN A 74 6.31 -6.94 -2.90
N LEU A 75 5.62 -6.60 -3.99
CA LEU A 75 4.50 -7.39 -4.50
C LEU A 75 4.93 -8.63 -5.30
N TYR A 76 6.13 -8.62 -5.86
CA TYR A 76 6.69 -9.74 -6.61
C TYR A 76 7.33 -10.79 -5.68
N ARG A 77 7.94 -10.33 -4.58
CA ARG A 77 8.59 -11.15 -3.55
C ARG A 77 7.62 -12.13 -2.89
#